data_AF-A0A1B7K596-F1
#
_entry.id   AF-A0A1B7K596-F1
#
_cell.length_a   1.000
_cell.length_b   1.000
_cell.length_c   1.000
_cell.angle_alpha   90.00
_cell.angle_beta   90.00
_cell.angle_gamma   90.00
#
_symmetry.space_group_name_H-M   'P 1'
#
loop_
_entity.id
_entity.type
_entity.pdbx_description
1 polymer ?
#
loop_
_entity_poly.entity_id
_entity_poly.type
_entity_poly.pdbx_seq_one_letter_code
_entity_poly.pdbx_strand_id
1 'polypeptide(L)'
;MVYTQLNEQHHGLIYFQRFTKAEDCYKEQELIYISNNLMEGTVNRLYESRIRPNDFWSLYVMDNSSGHQIATRTAFIPEAGKHYVAIPYQGVVEIPQDLKLSESDNLDKVYEQYKDKPAKKWNVRDGVCKFWFAKMMGE
;
A
#
# COMPACT_ATOMS: atom_id res chain seq x y z
N MET A 1 -4.08 8.68 8.44
CA MET A 1 -4.86 7.46 8.15
C MET A 1 -4.63 7.06 6.71
N VAL A 2 -4.57 5.78 6.39
CA VAL A 2 -4.52 5.32 4.99
C VAL A 2 -5.59 4.27 4.74
N TYR A 3 -6.36 4.47 3.68
CA TYR A 3 -7.38 3.55 3.19
C TYR A 3 -6.86 2.83 1.94
N THR A 4 -7.07 1.53 1.85
CA THR A 4 -6.91 0.73 0.63
C THR A 4 -8.05 -0.28 0.58
N GLN A 5 -8.33 -0.83 -0.59
CA GLN A 5 -9.41 -1.79 -0.76
C GLN A 5 -8.88 -3.06 -1.40
N LEU A 6 -9.41 -4.18 -0.94
CA LEU A 6 -9.32 -5.47 -1.60
C LEU A 6 -10.66 -5.70 -2.29
N ASN A 7 -10.63 -6.05 -3.57
CA ASN A 7 -11.81 -6.42 -4.34
C ASN A 7 -11.36 -7.22 -5.59
N GLU A 8 -12.27 -7.49 -6.52
CA GLU A 8 -11.95 -8.18 -7.78
C GLU A 8 -10.87 -7.45 -8.61
N GLN A 9 -10.81 -6.12 -8.54
CA GLN A 9 -9.84 -5.30 -9.27
C GLN A 9 -8.48 -5.23 -8.56
N HIS A 10 -8.48 -5.31 -7.23
CA HIS A 10 -7.30 -5.22 -6.37
C HIS A 10 -7.14 -6.48 -5.52
N HIS A 11 -6.67 -7.55 -6.14
CA HIS A 11 -6.41 -8.84 -5.48
C HIS A 11 -4.92 -9.19 -5.47
N GLY A 12 -4.53 -10.08 -4.56
CA GLY A 12 -3.16 -10.57 -4.40
C GLY A 12 -2.70 -10.59 -2.95
N LEU A 13 -1.40 -10.75 -2.75
CA LEU A 13 -0.76 -10.53 -1.45
C LEU A 13 -0.47 -9.03 -1.29
N ILE A 14 -1.19 -8.38 -0.38
CA ILE A 14 -1.11 -6.94 -0.14
C ILE A 14 -0.64 -6.68 1.29
N TYR A 15 0.37 -5.81 1.44
CA TYR A 15 0.86 -5.38 2.75
C TYR A 15 1.48 -3.98 2.70
N PHE A 16 1.45 -3.28 3.83
CA PHE A 16 2.28 -2.11 4.05
C PHE A 16 3.58 -2.50 4.73
N GLN A 17 4.69 -1.92 4.28
CA GLN A 17 5.99 -2.05 4.91
C GLN A 17 6.53 -0.67 5.27
N ARG A 18 6.95 -0.54 6.54
CA ARG A 18 7.62 0.66 7.06
C ARG A 18 9.13 0.57 6.91
N PHE A 19 9.73 1.71 6.65
CA PHE A 19 11.17 1.93 6.59
C PHE A 19 11.52 3.12 7.49
N THR A 20 12.52 2.96 8.35
CA THR A 20 12.96 4.05 9.26
C THR A 20 13.81 5.08 8.51
N LYS A 21 14.60 4.64 7.52
CA LYS A 21 15.36 5.49 6.57
C LYS A 21 15.46 4.78 5.23
N ALA A 22 15.67 5.54 4.15
CA ALA A 22 15.85 4.97 2.80
C ALA A 22 17.04 4.00 2.66
N GLU A 23 17.97 4.04 3.64
CA GLU A 23 19.21 3.27 3.68
C GLU A 23 19.14 2.07 4.65
N ASP A 24 18.27 2.15 5.67
CA ASP A 24 18.14 1.13 6.74
C ASP A 24 17.11 0.07 6.35
N CYS A 25 17.36 -0.63 5.24
CA CYS A 25 16.55 -1.77 4.85
C CYS A 25 16.52 -2.78 6.01
N TYR A 26 15.33 -3.06 6.56
CA TYR A 26 15.03 -4.07 7.60
C TYR A 26 15.40 -3.77 9.06
N LYS A 27 16.01 -2.64 9.40
CA LYS A 27 16.09 -2.24 10.82
C LYS A 27 14.73 -1.69 11.25
N GLU A 28 14.15 -2.30 12.28
CA GLU A 28 12.85 -1.90 12.87
C GLU A 28 11.65 -1.98 11.91
N GLN A 29 11.62 -2.98 11.03
CA GLN A 29 10.50 -3.15 10.10
C GLN A 29 9.14 -3.30 10.83
N GLU A 30 8.15 -2.54 10.35
CA GLU A 30 6.74 -2.79 10.67
C GLU A 30 6.10 -3.32 9.38
N LEU A 31 5.52 -4.52 9.46
CA LEU A 31 4.80 -5.15 8.36
C LEU A 31 3.34 -5.27 8.76
N ILE A 32 2.48 -4.62 7.99
CA ILE A 32 1.04 -4.67 8.19
C ILE A 32 0.46 -5.48 7.04
N TYR A 33 0.15 -6.74 7.33
CA TYR A 33 -0.49 -7.65 6.39
C TYR A 33 -1.97 -7.27 6.21
N ILE A 34 -2.39 -7.12 4.95
CA ILE A 34 -3.76 -6.72 4.60
C ILE A 34 -4.55 -7.92 4.07
N SER A 35 -3.98 -8.68 3.13
CA SER A 35 -4.56 -9.93 2.62
C SER A 35 -3.52 -10.83 1.99
N ASN A 36 -3.82 -12.13 1.99
CA ASN A 36 -3.15 -13.15 1.20
C ASN A 36 -4.17 -13.93 0.35
N ASN A 37 -4.55 -13.40 -0.81
CA ASN A 37 -5.47 -14.09 -1.73
C ASN A 37 -4.85 -15.31 -2.45
N LEU A 38 -3.69 -15.83 -2.03
CA LEU A 38 -3.22 -17.14 -2.51
C LEU A 38 -4.12 -18.30 -2.02
N MET A 39 -4.90 -18.10 -0.95
CA MET A 39 -5.71 -19.19 -0.35
C MET A 39 -7.16 -18.82 -0.02
N GLU A 40 -7.53 -17.53 0.11
CA GLU A 40 -8.83 -17.12 0.68
C GLU A 40 -9.94 -16.75 -0.35
N GLY A 41 -9.65 -16.79 -1.65
CA GLY A 41 -10.61 -16.37 -2.69
C GLY A 41 -10.81 -14.85 -2.77
N THR A 42 -11.74 -14.39 -3.60
CA THR A 42 -12.02 -12.95 -3.77
C THR A 42 -12.68 -12.38 -2.53
N VAL A 43 -12.03 -11.39 -1.89
CA VAL A 43 -12.56 -10.66 -0.73
C VAL A 43 -12.86 -9.23 -1.16
N ASN A 44 -14.06 -8.72 -0.83
CA ASN A 44 -14.35 -7.28 -0.90
C ASN A 44 -14.23 -6.70 0.52
N ARG A 45 -13.16 -5.96 0.79
CA ARG A 45 -12.84 -5.43 2.12
C ARG A 45 -12.17 -4.08 2.02
N LEU A 46 -12.70 -3.10 2.74
CA LEU A 46 -12.00 -1.85 3.00
C LEU A 46 -11.00 -2.07 4.14
N TYR A 47 -9.76 -1.66 3.92
CA TYR A 47 -8.73 -1.68 4.93
C TYR A 47 -8.38 -0.25 5.34
N GLU A 48 -8.53 0.02 6.64
CA GLU A 48 -8.12 1.25 7.28
C GLU A 48 -6.86 0.99 8.12
N SER A 49 -5.76 1.66 7.77
CA SER A 49 -4.48 1.52 8.46
C SER A 49 -4.10 2.77 9.22
N ARG A 50 -3.82 2.60 10.52
CA ARG A 50 -3.22 3.62 11.38
C ARG A 50 -1.70 3.55 11.31
N ILE A 51 -1.16 3.85 10.15
CA ILE A 51 0.29 3.92 9.95
C ILE A 51 0.89 5.18 10.62
N ARG A 52 2.16 5.09 11.01
CA ARG A 52 2.90 6.17 11.64
C ARG A 52 3.12 7.33 10.65
N PRO A 53 2.75 8.57 11.00
CA PRO A 53 3.03 9.73 10.17
C PRO A 53 4.53 10.05 10.13
N ASN A 54 4.97 10.70 9.05
CA ASN A 54 6.33 11.15 8.76
C ASN A 54 7.39 10.04 8.63
N ASP A 55 6.98 8.77 8.71
CA ASP A 55 7.81 7.62 8.38
C ASP A 55 7.69 7.26 6.89
N PHE A 56 8.64 6.46 6.40
CA PHE A 56 8.65 6.01 5.01
C PHE A 56 7.85 4.72 4.88
N TRP A 57 6.80 4.73 4.05
CA TRP A 57 5.93 3.57 3.86
C TRP A 57 5.90 3.16 2.40
N SER A 58 5.75 1.86 2.17
CA SER A 58 5.45 1.32 0.85
C SER A 58 4.27 0.36 0.93
N LEU A 59 3.29 0.56 0.06
CA LEU A 59 2.28 -0.45 -0.24
C LEU A 59 2.88 -1.42 -1.25
N TYR A 60 2.91 -2.70 -0.91
CA TYR A 60 3.33 -3.76 -1.81
C TYR A 60 2.14 -4.60 -2.22
N VAL A 61 2.08 -4.94 -3.51
CA VAL A 61 1.11 -5.87 -4.08
C VAL A 61 1.85 -6.91 -4.89
N MET A 62 1.58 -8.18 -4.61
CA MET A 62 1.98 -9.29 -5.46
C MET A 62 0.72 -9.97 -5.99
N ASP A 63 0.47 -9.78 -7.28
CA ASP A 63 -0.63 -10.41 -7.99
C ASP A 63 -0.11 -11.58 -8.83
N ASN A 64 -0.78 -12.73 -8.71
CA ASN A 64 -0.46 -13.97 -9.41
C ASN A 64 -1.62 -14.43 -10.33
N SER A 65 -2.66 -13.63 -10.52
CA SER A 65 -3.87 -14.00 -11.27
C SER A 65 -3.65 -14.26 -12.75
N SER A 66 -2.65 -13.62 -13.35
CA SER A 66 -2.32 -13.72 -14.77
C SER A 66 -1.40 -14.91 -15.13
N GLY A 67 -1.10 -15.79 -14.15
CA GLY A 67 -0.09 -16.85 -14.30
C GLY A 67 1.36 -16.34 -14.26
N HIS A 68 1.57 -15.02 -14.20
CA HIS A 68 2.85 -14.37 -13.94
C HIS A 68 2.76 -13.59 -12.63
N GLN A 69 3.81 -13.67 -11.82
CA GLN A 69 3.91 -12.87 -10.60
C GLN A 69 4.25 -11.44 -10.96
N ILE A 70 3.29 -10.53 -10.73
CA ILE A 70 3.47 -9.09 -10.88
C ILE A 70 3.61 -8.50 -9.48
N ALA A 71 4.80 -7.98 -9.17
CA ALA A 71 5.07 -7.26 -7.94
C ALA A 71 5.06 -5.76 -8.20
N THR A 72 4.20 -5.01 -7.52
CA THR A 72 4.21 -3.54 -7.55
C THR A 72 4.36 -2.94 -6.18
N ARG A 73 4.83 -1.69 -6.21
CA ARG A 73 5.17 -0.93 -5.01
C ARG A 73 4.78 0.52 -5.20
N THR A 74 4.05 1.04 -4.22
CA THR A 74 3.72 2.46 -4.13
C THR A 74 4.36 3.03 -2.86
N ALA A 75 5.39 3.86 -3.02
CA ALA A 75 6.16 4.45 -1.94
C ALA A 75 5.66 5.86 -1.59
N PHE A 76 5.40 6.12 -0.31
CA PHE A 76 4.83 7.37 0.16
C PHE A 76 5.21 7.68 1.63
N ILE A 77 5.06 8.95 2.01
CA ILE A 77 5.26 9.46 3.36
C ILE A 77 3.94 10.10 3.81
N PRO A 78 3.15 9.45 4.71
CA PRO A 78 1.93 10.03 5.24
C PRO A 78 2.27 11.19 6.18
N GLU A 79 1.55 12.30 6.10
CA GLU A 79 1.77 13.43 7.02
C GLU A 79 0.83 13.35 8.23
N ALA A 80 1.26 13.94 9.35
CA ALA A 80 0.46 13.96 10.58
C ALA A 80 -0.91 14.62 10.35
N GLY A 81 -1.95 14.00 10.88
CA GLY A 81 -3.34 14.44 10.71
C GLY A 81 -3.94 14.10 9.35
N LYS A 82 -3.17 13.90 8.28
CA LYS A 82 -3.75 13.70 6.94
C LYS A 82 -4.32 12.30 6.73
N HIS A 83 -5.33 12.23 5.87
CA HIS A 83 -5.99 11.01 5.43
C HIS A 83 -5.64 10.75 3.98
N TYR A 84 -5.45 9.49 3.61
CA TYR A 84 -5.05 9.12 2.26
C TYR A 84 -5.82 7.91 1.74
N VAL A 85 -6.01 7.86 0.44
CA VAL A 85 -6.34 6.64 -0.29
C VAL A 85 -5.07 6.17 -1.00
N ALA A 86 -4.70 4.91 -0.76
CA ALA A 86 -3.63 4.22 -1.47
C ALA A 86 -4.24 3.19 -2.41
N ILE A 87 -3.96 3.35 -3.71
CA ILE A 87 -4.40 2.42 -4.74
C ILE A 87 -3.18 1.63 -5.23
N PRO A 88 -3.23 0.29 -5.21
CA PRO A 88 -2.27 -0.54 -5.91
C PRO A 88 -2.02 -0.04 -7.33
N TYR A 89 -0.77 -0.03 -7.79
CA TYR A 89 -0.38 0.38 -9.16
C TYR A 89 -0.56 1.87 -9.54
N GLN A 90 -1.47 2.63 -8.90
CA GLN A 90 -1.72 4.03 -9.26
C GLN A 90 -0.94 5.02 -8.39
N GLY A 91 -1.06 4.94 -7.07
CA GLY A 91 -0.48 5.96 -6.19
C GLY A 91 -1.15 6.09 -4.83
N VAL A 92 -0.78 7.16 -4.13
CA VAL A 92 -1.41 7.57 -2.87
C VAL A 92 -1.80 9.03 -2.96
N VAL A 93 -3.05 9.36 -2.63
CA VAL A 93 -3.60 10.72 -2.68
C VAL A 93 -4.21 11.12 -1.36
N GLU A 94 -4.09 12.40 -1.01
CA GLU A 94 -4.70 12.98 0.17
C GLU A 94 -6.21 13.15 -0.05
N ILE A 95 -6.99 12.75 0.95
CA ILE A 95 -8.45 12.94 0.99
C ILE A 95 -8.85 13.82 2.18
N PRO A 96 -10.01 14.50 2.14
CA PRO A 96 -10.55 15.22 3.28
C PRO A 96 -10.71 14.32 4.51
N GLN A 97 -10.42 14.85 5.69
CA GLN A 97 -10.47 14.09 6.95
C GLN A 97 -11.89 13.64 7.32
N ASP A 98 -12.90 14.41 6.91
CA ASP A 98 -14.32 14.19 7.15
C ASP A 98 -14.98 13.27 6.11
N LEU A 99 -14.24 12.90 5.04
CA LEU A 99 -14.72 11.94 4.05
C LEU A 99 -14.88 10.56 4.69
N LYS A 100 -16.12 10.08 4.76
CA LYS A 100 -16.44 8.73 5.23
C LYS A 100 -16.34 7.77 4.06
N LEU A 101 -15.46 6.78 4.18
CA LEU A 101 -15.30 5.69 3.23
C LEU A 101 -15.89 4.40 3.81
N SER A 102 -16.39 3.55 2.93
CA SER A 102 -17.04 2.28 3.20
C SER A 102 -16.62 1.20 2.21
N GLU A 103 -16.93 -0.06 2.48
CA GLU A 103 -16.59 -1.20 1.61
C GLU A 103 -17.30 -1.16 0.25
N SER A 104 -18.42 -0.43 0.15
CA SER A 104 -19.15 -0.23 -1.10
C SER A 104 -18.59 0.90 -1.96
N ASP A 105 -17.72 1.75 -1.41
CA ASP A 105 -17.09 2.79 -2.19
C ASP A 105 -16.07 2.21 -3.17
N ASN A 106 -15.92 2.86 -4.31
CA ASN A 106 -14.90 2.52 -5.29
C ASN A 106 -13.70 3.45 -5.07
N LEU A 107 -12.63 2.93 -4.47
CA LEU A 107 -11.48 3.75 -4.14
C LEU A 107 -10.73 4.28 -5.38
N ASP A 108 -10.76 3.61 -6.54
CA ASP A 108 -10.17 4.15 -7.78
C ASP A 108 -10.86 5.45 -8.21
N LYS A 109 -12.19 5.53 -8.10
CA LYS A 109 -12.92 6.77 -8.39
C LYS A 109 -12.58 7.87 -7.40
N VAL A 110 -12.42 7.52 -6.12
CA VAL A 110 -11.96 8.47 -5.09
C VAL A 110 -10.55 8.94 -5.42
N TYR A 111 -9.65 8.03 -5.80
CA TYR A 111 -8.29 8.38 -6.21
C TYR A 111 -8.31 9.37 -7.38
N GLU A 112 -9.06 9.09 -8.43
CA GLU A 112 -9.16 9.96 -9.61
C GLU A 112 -9.71 11.35 -9.28
N GLN A 113 -10.62 11.45 -8.30
CA GLN A 113 -11.15 12.72 -7.83
C GLN A 113 -10.11 13.59 -7.12
N TYR A 114 -9.16 12.97 -6.40
CA TYR A 114 -8.18 13.66 -5.55
C TYR A 114 -6.73 13.55 -6.06
N LYS A 115 -6.54 13.11 -7.31
CA LYS A 115 -5.21 12.87 -7.91
C LYS A 115 -4.31 14.11 -8.01
N ASP A 116 -4.88 15.31 -7.89
CA ASP A 116 -4.17 16.58 -7.83
C ASP A 116 -3.47 16.81 -6.48
N LYS A 117 -3.75 15.98 -5.47
CA LYS A 117 -3.13 16.02 -4.14
C LYS A 117 -2.35 14.74 -3.83
N PRO A 118 -1.29 14.42 -4.60
CA PRO A 118 -0.51 13.22 -4.35
C PRO A 118 0.21 13.32 -3.00
N ALA A 119 0.32 12.19 -2.29
CA ALA A 119 1.16 12.10 -1.11
C ALA A 119 2.63 12.36 -1.47
N LYS A 120 3.42 12.79 -0.48
CA LYS A 120 4.87 12.89 -0.64
C LYS A 120 5.44 11.51 -0.97
N LYS A 121 6.17 11.42 -2.08
CA LYS A 121 6.85 10.19 -2.49
C LYS A 121 8.23 10.13 -1.86
N TRP A 122 8.77 8.92 -1.73
CA TRP A 122 10.17 8.71 -1.41
C TRP A 122 10.78 7.68 -2.35
N ASN A 123 12.08 7.81 -2.59
CA ASN A 123 12.80 6.91 -3.47
C ASN A 123 13.23 5.67 -2.69
N VAL A 124 12.48 4.58 -2.87
CA VAL A 124 12.95 3.26 -2.46
C VAL A 124 14.09 2.89 -3.40
N ARG A 125 15.29 2.66 -2.86
CA ARG A 125 16.43 2.22 -3.66
C ARG A 125 16.23 0.76 -4.07
N ASP A 126 15.69 0.55 -5.26
CA ASP A 126 15.56 -0.77 -5.87
C ASP A 126 16.91 -1.49 -5.91
N GLY A 127 16.92 -2.75 -5.47
CA GLY A 127 18.13 -3.57 -5.35
C GLY A 127 18.89 -3.44 -4.03
N VAL A 128 18.68 -2.38 -3.24
CA VAL A 128 19.26 -2.23 -1.89
C VAL A 128 18.28 -2.67 -0.82
N CYS A 129 17.02 -2.21 -0.90
CA CYS A 129 15.93 -2.67 -0.05
C CYS A 129 15.06 -3.66 -0.81
N LYS A 130 15.33 -4.97 -0.65
CA LYS A 130 14.41 -5.99 -1.18
C LYS A 130 13.10 -5.99 -0.39
N PHE A 131 12.00 -6.35 -1.02
CA PHE A 131 10.74 -6.54 -0.31
C PHE A 131 10.83 -7.78 0.61
N TRP A 132 10.03 -7.83 1.68
CA TRP A 132 10.13 -8.90 2.69
C TRP A 132 10.04 -10.32 2.10
N PHE A 133 9.20 -10.51 1.07
CA PHE A 133 9.04 -11.82 0.45
C PHE A 133 10.29 -12.27 -0.34
N ALA A 134 11.00 -11.37 -1.04
CA ALA A 134 12.30 -11.69 -1.65
C ALA A 134 13.32 -12.18 -0.61
N LYS A 135 13.34 -11.55 0.58
CA LYS A 135 14.18 -12.02 1.70
C LYS A 135 13.81 -13.44 2.15
N MET A 136 12.53 -13.78 2.22
CA MET A 136 12.11 -15.16 2.58
C MET A 136 12.51 -16.18 1.52
N MET A 137 12.50 -15.79 0.25
CA MET A 137 12.88 -16.63 -0.88
C MET A 137 14.41 -16.80 -1.02
N GLY A 138 15.20 -16.18 -0.13
CA GLY A 138 16.66 -16.28 -0.15
C GLY A 138 17.33 -15.50 -1.28
N GLU A 139 16.60 -14.57 -1.92
CA GLU A 139 17.18 -13.68 -2.92
C GLU A 139 18.03 -12.60 -2.28
#